data_AF-B9PB19-F1
#
_entry.id   AF-B9PB19-F1
#
_cell.length_a   1.000
_cell.length_b   1.000
_cell.length_c   1.000
_cell.angle_alpha   90.00
_cell.angle_beta   90.00
_cell.angle_gamma   90.00
#
_symmetry.space_group_name_H-M   'P 1'
#
loop_
_entity.id
_entity.type
_entity.pdbx_description
1 polymer ?
#
loop_
_entity_poly.entity_id
_entity_poly.type
_entity_poly.pdbx_seq_one_letter_code
_entity_poly.pdbx_strand_id
1 'polypeptide(L)'
;MNEPLTFATDTGTLEWVSSECIGGVSSTEPYIVGHNMLLAHAAAVQRFMEPLKSGRYPVEMASYVQERLPQFYEEQSLMLKGSLDFIGIDYYTSTYASDIPCNTENLSYSTDYCVNLTSERNGIPI
;
A
#
# COMPACT_ATOMS: atom_id res chain seq x y z
N MET A 1 16.72 0.60 8.55
CA MET A 1 16.63 -0.79 8.04
C MET A 1 16.10 -0.70 6.64
N ASN A 2 16.80 -1.26 5.66
CA ASN A 2 16.31 -1.32 4.29
C ASN A 2 15.49 -2.62 4.13
N GLU A 3 14.20 -2.47 3.83
CA GLU A 3 13.30 -3.47 3.25
C GLU A 3 13.42 -4.94 3.72
N PRO A 4 12.75 -5.37 4.82
CA PRO A 4 12.63 -6.78 5.17
C PRO A 4 11.64 -7.58 4.28
N LEU A 5 10.94 -6.93 3.34
CA LEU A 5 9.88 -7.54 2.51
C LEU A 5 10.35 -8.03 1.13
N THR A 6 11.58 -7.76 0.71
CA THR A 6 12.02 -7.95 -0.69
C THR A 6 12.74 -9.28 -0.97
N PHE A 7 12.63 -10.30 -0.09
CA PHE A 7 13.29 -11.59 -0.32
C PHE A 7 12.35 -12.70 -0.86
N ALA A 8 11.03 -12.47 -0.93
CA ALA A 8 10.10 -13.59 -1.05
C ALA A 8 9.52 -13.88 -2.45
N THR A 9 9.49 -12.93 -3.39
CA THR A 9 8.74 -13.17 -4.64
C THR A 9 9.24 -12.28 -5.78
N ASP A 10 10.07 -12.80 -6.68
CA ASP A 10 9.88 -12.50 -8.10
C ASP A 10 10.73 -13.38 -9.04
N THR A 11 10.05 -14.07 -9.95
CA THR A 11 10.61 -14.55 -11.23
C THR A 11 9.49 -14.52 -12.27
N GLY A 12 9.60 -13.68 -13.31
CA GLY A 12 8.80 -13.84 -14.54
C GLY A 12 8.58 -12.61 -15.43
N THR A 13 9.59 -12.26 -16.24
CA THR A 13 9.60 -11.79 -17.66
C THR A 13 8.52 -10.88 -18.29
N LEU A 14 9.01 -9.88 -19.04
CA LEU A 14 8.40 -8.73 -19.75
C LEU A 14 7.86 -9.02 -21.19
N GLU A 15 7.19 -7.99 -21.78
CA GLU A 15 6.98 -7.63 -23.22
C GLU A 15 5.56 -7.89 -23.84
N TRP A 16 4.81 -7.02 -24.57
CA TRP A 16 4.86 -5.62 -25.04
C TRP A 16 3.41 -5.09 -25.33
N VAL A 17 3.27 -3.77 -25.20
CA VAL A 17 2.21 -2.77 -25.51
C VAL A 17 1.17 -3.06 -26.61
N SER A 18 -0.10 -2.69 -26.36
CA SER A 18 -1.12 -2.38 -27.39
C SER A 18 -1.57 -0.90 -27.34
N SER A 19 -1.93 -0.37 -28.51
CA SER A 19 -2.09 1.06 -28.82
C SER A 19 -3.53 1.41 -29.19
N GLU A 20 -4.41 1.56 -28.21
CA GLU A 20 -5.76 2.08 -28.44
C GLU A 20 -6.11 3.21 -27.46
N CYS A 21 -6.06 4.44 -27.97
CA CYS A 21 -6.40 5.66 -27.25
C CYS A 21 -7.92 5.88 -27.37
N ILE A 22 -8.70 5.44 -26.38
CA ILE A 22 -10.14 5.68 -26.33
C ILE A 22 -10.40 7.01 -25.60
N GLY A 23 -10.32 8.11 -26.36
CA GLY A 23 -10.98 9.39 -26.09
C GLY A 23 -10.77 10.06 -24.73
N GLY A 24 -9.84 11.01 -24.66
CA GLY A 24 -9.66 11.95 -23.54
C GLY A 24 -8.99 13.24 -24.02
N VAL A 25 -9.24 14.36 -23.34
CA VAL A 25 -8.57 15.64 -23.66
C VAL A 25 -7.20 15.62 -22.98
N SER A 26 -6.20 15.19 -23.76
CA SER A 26 -4.83 14.85 -23.34
C SER A 26 -4.09 15.91 -22.51
N SER A 27 -4.49 17.18 -22.53
CA SER A 27 -3.76 18.28 -21.87
C SER A 27 -4.05 18.43 -20.37
N THR A 28 -5.09 17.82 -19.83
CA THR A 28 -5.49 17.99 -18.41
C THR A 28 -5.49 16.70 -17.60
N GLU A 29 -5.81 15.58 -18.25
CA GLU A 29 -5.91 14.27 -17.60
C GLU A 29 -4.61 13.82 -16.90
N PRO A 30 -3.41 13.99 -17.49
CA PRO A 30 -2.16 13.62 -16.80
C PRO A 30 -1.95 14.35 -15.47
N TYR A 31 -2.36 15.63 -15.38
CA TYR A 31 -2.24 16.41 -14.15
C TYR A 31 -3.25 15.95 -13.09
N ILE A 32 -4.48 15.61 -13.49
CA ILE A 32 -5.50 15.09 -12.57
C ILE A 32 -5.08 13.73 -12.03
N VAL A 33 -4.58 12.84 -12.90
CA VAL A 33 -4.08 11.51 -12.51
C VAL A 33 -2.90 11.66 -11.56
N GLY A 34 -1.90 12.48 -11.92
CA GLY A 34 -0.74 12.73 -11.06
C GLY A 34 -1.12 13.30 -9.69
N HIS A 35 -2.07 14.25 -9.66
CA HIS A 35 -2.55 14.81 -8.40
C HIS A 35 -3.19 13.76 -7.48
N ASN A 36 -4.09 12.94 -8.03
CA ASN A 36 -4.74 11.87 -7.26
C ASN A 36 -3.73 10.80 -6.81
N MET A 37 -2.73 10.49 -7.64
CA MET A 37 -1.68 9.56 -7.28
C MET A 37 -0.82 10.08 -6.11
N LEU A 38 -0.48 11.38 -6.11
CA LEU A 38 0.22 12.01 -4.98
C LEU A 38 -0.62 12.00 -3.70
N LEU A 39 -1.92 12.28 -3.79
CA LEU A 39 -2.82 12.19 -2.63
C LEU A 39 -2.92 10.76 -2.09
N ALA A 40 -3.06 9.78 -2.97
CA ALA A 40 -3.10 8.37 -2.59
C ALA A 40 -1.80 7.93 -1.92
N HIS A 41 -0.64 8.31 -2.49
CA HIS A 41 0.66 8.03 -1.91
C HIS A 41 0.80 8.67 -0.52
N ALA A 42 0.47 9.96 -0.38
CA ALA A 42 0.55 10.66 0.90
C ALA A 42 -0.33 10.00 1.97
N ALA A 43 -1.55 9.60 1.61
CA ALA A 43 -2.44 8.88 2.50
C ALA A 43 -1.85 7.52 2.92
N ALA A 44 -1.30 6.75 1.98
CA ALA A 44 -0.67 5.45 2.27
C ALA A 44 0.52 5.61 3.23
N VAL A 45 1.43 6.56 2.95
CA VAL A 45 2.56 6.87 3.84
C VAL A 45 2.08 7.31 5.21
N GLN A 46 1.03 8.13 5.29
CA GLN A 46 0.47 8.56 6.57
C GLN A 46 -0.03 7.37 7.41
N ARG A 47 -0.73 6.41 6.80
CA ARG A 47 -1.21 5.22 7.51
C ARG A 47 -0.07 4.32 7.95
N PHE A 48 0.89 4.06 7.07
CA PHE A 48 2.06 3.23 7.41
C PHE A 48 2.88 3.83 8.56
N MET A 49 2.99 5.15 8.61
CA MET A 49 3.75 5.88 9.63
C MET A 49 2.98 6.12 10.92
N GLU A 50 1.70 5.75 11.01
CA GLU A 50 0.87 6.00 12.18
C GLU A 50 1.46 5.44 13.49
N PRO A 51 2.02 4.21 13.54
CA PRO A 51 2.66 3.70 14.75
C PRO A 51 3.82 4.56 15.24
N LEU A 52 4.60 5.15 14.34
CA LEU A 52 5.75 5.99 14.71
C LEU A 52 5.32 7.37 15.23
N LYS A 53 4.11 7.81 14.88
CA LYS A 53 3.54 9.08 15.34
C LYS A 53 2.71 8.93 16.62
N SER A 54 1.84 7.92 16.67
CA SER A 54 0.85 7.74 17.73
C SER A 54 1.21 6.60 18.70
N GLY A 55 2.26 5.82 18.41
CA GLY A 55 2.63 4.63 19.16
C GLY A 55 1.55 3.54 19.15
N ARG A 56 0.63 3.58 18.18
CA ARG A 56 -0.48 2.64 18.00
C ARG A 56 -0.65 2.31 16.52
N TYR A 57 -1.12 1.10 16.27
CA TYR A 57 -1.51 0.69 14.92
C TYR A 57 -2.71 1.49 14.39
N PRO A 58 -2.83 1.68 13.07
CA PRO A 58 -4.04 2.22 12.44
C PRO A 58 -5.28 1.44 12.86
N VAL A 59 -6.40 2.15 13.03
CA VAL A 59 -7.68 1.59 13.47
C VAL A 59 -8.15 0.48 12.54
N GLU A 60 -7.98 0.67 11.23
CA GLU A 60 -8.38 -0.30 10.22
C GLU A 60 -7.58 -1.59 10.37
N MET A 61 -6.25 -1.50 10.53
CA MET A 61 -5.41 -2.69 10.73
C MET A 61 -5.81 -3.44 12.00
N ALA A 62 -6.10 -2.72 13.10
CA ALA A 62 -6.62 -3.34 14.31
C ALA A 62 -7.99 -4.01 14.11
N SER A 63 -8.86 -3.43 13.28
CA SER A 63 -10.20 -3.98 13.00
C SER A 63 -10.20 -5.23 12.11
N TYR A 64 -9.29 -5.30 11.13
CA TYR A 64 -9.20 -6.45 10.22
C TYR A 64 -8.38 -7.60 10.82
N VAL A 65 -7.28 -7.30 11.49
CA VAL A 65 -6.37 -8.32 12.04
C VAL A 65 -6.83 -8.82 13.41
N GLN A 66 -7.52 -7.97 14.18
CA GLN A 66 -8.15 -8.29 15.46
C GLN A 66 -7.16 -8.93 16.46
N GLU A 67 -7.53 -10.06 17.06
CA GLU A 67 -6.75 -10.75 18.10
C GLU A 67 -5.36 -11.23 17.63
N ARG A 68 -5.15 -11.36 16.31
CA ARG A 68 -3.85 -11.73 15.76
C ARG A 68 -2.83 -10.59 15.80
N LEU A 69 -3.29 -9.34 15.99
CA LEU A 69 -2.42 -8.18 16.02
C LEU A 69 -1.83 -8.01 17.44
N PRO A 70 -0.51 -8.11 17.62
CA PRO A 70 0.10 -7.84 18.92
C PRO A 70 -0.18 -6.39 19.35
N GLN A 71 -0.34 -6.15 20.64
CA GLN A 71 -0.47 -4.79 21.16
C GLN A 71 0.88 -4.27 21.62
N PHE A 72 1.13 -2.98 21.39
CA PHE A 72 2.28 -2.32 21.98
C PHE A 72 2.04 -2.10 23.48
N TYR A 73 3.02 -2.49 24.30
CA TYR A 73 3.09 -2.02 25.68
C TYR A 73 3.41 -0.52 25.72
N GLU A 74 3.14 0.14 26.84
CA GLU A 74 3.35 1.57 26.99
C GLU A 74 4.80 1.99 26.68
N GLU A 75 5.78 1.24 27.18
CA GLU A 75 7.20 1.47 26.90
C GLU A 75 7.52 1.37 25.41
N GLN A 76 6.98 0.37 24.71
CA GLN A 76 7.16 0.20 23.26
C GLN A 76 6.49 1.33 22.48
N SER A 77 5.30 1.75 22.90
CA SER A 77 4.57 2.87 22.32
C SER A 77 5.37 4.17 22.43
N LEU A 78 6.02 4.39 23.57
CA LEU A 78 6.90 5.53 23.81
C LEU A 78 8.18 5.44 22.98
N MET A 79 8.78 4.25 22.86
CA MET A 79 9.95 4.04 22.01
C MET A 79 9.64 4.35 20.54
N LEU A 80 8.43 4.05 20.06
CA LEU A 80 8.01 4.38 18.69
C LEU A 80 7.84 5.89 18.50
N LYS A 81 7.19 6.57 19.45
CA LYS A 81 6.93 8.02 19.42
C LYS A 81 8.24 8.82 19.54
N GLY A 82 8.78 9.24 18.40
CA GLY A 82 10.02 10.02 18.35
C GLY A 82 11.25 9.22 17.93
N SER A 83 11.07 7.98 17.47
CA SER A 83 12.14 7.17 16.85
C SER A 83 12.49 7.59 15.42
N LEU A 84 11.94 8.70 14.93
CA LEU A 84 12.02 9.09 13.52
C LEU A 84 12.48 10.53 13.35
N ASP A 85 13.68 10.71 12.79
CA ASP A 85 14.22 12.01 12.38
C ASP A 85 14.00 12.29 10.89
N PHE A 86 14.10 11.27 10.04
CA PHE A 86 13.87 11.34 8.59
C PHE A 86 13.38 9.99 8.06
N ILE A 87 12.67 10.01 6.93
CA ILE A 87 12.20 8.82 6.22
C ILE A 87 12.84 8.82 4.84
N GLY A 88 13.57 7.76 4.51
CA GLY A 88 13.86 7.39 3.12
C GLY A 88 12.80 6.42 2.64
N ILE A 89 12.20 6.68 1.47
CA ILE A 89 11.27 5.78 0.81
C ILE A 89 11.93 5.35 -0.49
N ASP A 90 12.25 4.06 -0.60
CA ASP A 90 12.70 3.47 -1.84
C ASP A 90 11.46 3.04 -2.63
N TYR A 91 11.24 3.65 -3.79
CA TYR A 91 10.05 3.41 -4.61
C TYR A 91 10.45 2.88 -5.98
N TYR A 92 9.96 1.68 -6.30
CA TYR A 92 10.32 0.96 -7.53
C TYR A 92 9.13 0.63 -8.42
N THR A 93 7.97 0.31 -7.83
CA THR A 93 6.80 -0.17 -8.55
C THR A 93 5.52 0.25 -7.84
N SER A 94 4.39 0.06 -8.53
CA SER A 94 3.03 0.21 -7.99
C SER A 94 2.24 -1.07 -8.22
N THR A 95 1.03 -1.14 -7.70
CA THR A 95 0.02 -2.11 -8.12
C THR A 95 -1.34 -1.44 -8.12
N TYR A 96 -2.24 -1.86 -9.00
CA TYR A 96 -3.64 -1.49 -8.91
C TYR A 96 -4.29 -2.30 -7.79
N ALA A 97 -5.05 -1.59 -6.95
CA ALA A 97 -5.84 -2.16 -5.87
C ALA A 97 -7.34 -1.96 -6.15
N SER A 98 -8.12 -3.04 -6.04
CA SER A 98 -9.58 -2.96 -6.07
C SER A 98 -10.19 -3.67 -4.86
N ASP A 99 -11.21 -3.06 -4.26
CA ASP A 99 -11.95 -3.61 -3.13
C ASP A 99 -12.59 -4.98 -3.47
N ILE A 100 -12.52 -5.91 -2.53
CA ILE A 100 -13.23 -7.20 -2.57
C ILE A 100 -13.82 -7.49 -1.18
N PRO A 101 -14.89 -8.31 -1.09
CA PRO A 101 -15.39 -8.76 0.20
C PRO A 101 -14.30 -9.44 1.03
N CYS A 102 -14.13 -9.00 2.27
CA CYS A 102 -13.21 -9.62 3.21
C CYS A 102 -13.59 -11.08 3.47
N ASN A 103 -12.61 -11.97 3.35
CA ASN A 103 -12.80 -13.36 3.75
C ASN A 103 -12.85 -13.47 5.28
N THR A 104 -13.80 -14.24 5.80
CA THR A 104 -13.96 -14.48 7.24
C THR A 104 -13.40 -15.83 7.69
N GLU A 105 -13.07 -16.72 6.76
CA GLU A 105 -12.54 -18.06 7.01
C GLU A 105 -11.10 -18.17 6.51
N ASN A 106 -10.26 -18.98 7.14
CA ASN A 106 -8.84 -19.14 6.77
C ASN A 106 -8.06 -17.81 6.72
N LEU A 107 -8.25 -16.97 7.75
CA LEU A 107 -7.56 -15.70 7.89
C LEU A 107 -6.05 -15.89 7.86
N SER A 108 -5.39 -15.11 7.01
CA SER A 108 -3.95 -15.03 6.84
C SER A 108 -3.55 -13.60 6.51
N TYR A 109 -2.26 -13.31 6.62
CA TYR A 109 -1.71 -12.01 6.25
C TYR A 109 -2.16 -11.54 4.85
N SER A 110 -2.23 -12.44 3.86
CA SER A 110 -2.63 -12.09 2.49
C SER A 110 -4.13 -11.92 2.28
N THR A 111 -4.96 -12.31 3.24
CA THR A 111 -6.42 -12.11 3.17
C THR A 111 -6.88 -10.89 3.96
N ASP A 112 -6.03 -10.34 4.82
CA ASP A 112 -6.37 -9.25 5.75
C ASP A 112 -6.61 -7.91 5.07
N TYR A 113 -6.03 -7.70 3.88
CA TYR A 113 -6.15 -6.44 3.17
C TYR A 113 -7.41 -6.33 2.30
N CYS A 114 -8.21 -7.40 2.15
CA CYS A 114 -9.50 -7.39 1.43
C CYS A 114 -9.49 -6.67 0.07
N VAL A 115 -8.40 -6.83 -0.67
CA VAL A 115 -8.15 -6.12 -1.92
C VAL A 115 -7.66 -7.13 -2.95
N ASN A 116 -8.06 -6.96 -4.20
CA ASN A 116 -7.43 -7.64 -5.33
C ASN A 116 -6.30 -6.74 -5.87
N LEU A 117 -5.10 -7.31 -6.01
CA LEU A 117 -3.90 -6.61 -6.48
C LEU A 117 -3.55 -7.10 -7.89
N THR A 118 -3.34 -6.17 -8.81
CA THR A 118 -2.99 -6.47 -10.21
C THR A 118 -2.01 -5.44 -10.75
N SER A 119 -1.10 -5.87 -11.62
CA SER A 119 -0.23 -4.95 -12.38
C SER A 119 -0.93 -4.38 -13.61
N GLU A 120 -2.12 -4.88 -13.97
CA GLU A 120 -2.87 -4.47 -15.15
C GLU A 120 -4.32 -4.10 -14.82
N ARG A 121 -4.79 -3.01 -15.41
CA ARG A 121 -6.19 -2.59 -15.34
C ARG A 121 -6.75 -2.43 -16.74
N ASN A 122 -7.76 -3.25 -17.09
CA ASN A 122 -8.37 -3.26 -18.43
C ASN A 122 -7.34 -3.42 -19.58
N GLY A 123 -6.29 -4.22 -19.36
CA GLY A 123 -5.20 -4.43 -20.32
C GLY A 123 -4.13 -3.34 -20.36
N ILE A 124 -4.23 -2.33 -19.49
CA ILE A 124 -3.21 -1.27 -19.35
C ILE A 124 -2.32 -1.63 -18.15
N PRO A 125 -1.05 -1.99 -18.35
CA PRO A 125 -0.10 -2.14 -17.26
C PRO A 125 0.21 -0.79 -16.62
N ILE A 126 0.61 -0.82 -15.35
CA ILE A 126 1.25 0.31 -14.65
C ILE A 126 2.55 0.77 -15.32
#